data_AF-A0A7D4XUK2-F1
#
_entry.id   AF-A0A7D4XUK2-F1
#
_cell.length_a   1.000
_cell.length_b   1.000
_cell.length_c   1.000
_cell.angle_alpha   90.00
_cell.angle_beta   90.00
_cell.angle_gamma   90.00
#
_symmetry.space_group_name_H-M   'P 1'
#
loop_
_entity.id
_entity.type
_entity.pdbx_description
1 polymer ?
#
loop_
_entity_poly.entity_id
_entity_poly.type
_entity_poly.pdbx_seq_one_letter_code
_entity_poly.pdbx_strand_id
1 'polypeptide(L)'
;WMIVKSNGAALTQKTETKLCLIRPEINEIDNFMEISFPYANSIRIQLKIDEEFNRSSAIFCQSKVCGDRIEGVDCGDKVADWLSDVLCINGLRLLRQSDEDQRLIKKSSDNNSIVQSIALSNQAQFLLINERSVSWLIDRVTDWHDLAEIDRETRLEGVIDRFRGNLIVDAADELVEQYWNRATIGNVELKSMGPCNRC
;
A
#
# COMPACT_ATOMS: atom_id res chain seq x y z
N TRP A 1 7.09 -1.79 -3.26
CA TRP A 1 8.12 -0.80 -2.92
C TRP A 1 7.90 -0.25 -1.52
N MET A 2 8.95 0.22 -0.86
CA MET A 2 8.92 0.84 0.48
C MET A 2 9.93 1.99 0.55
N ILE A 3 9.55 3.11 1.16
CA ILE A 3 10.47 4.22 1.44
C ILE A 3 11.06 4.02 2.83
N VAL A 4 12.36 4.23 2.95
CA VAL A 4 13.11 3.94 4.16
C VAL A 4 14.08 5.06 4.53
N LYS A 5 14.35 5.21 5.82
CA LYS A 5 15.34 6.15 6.36
C LYS A 5 16.75 5.52 6.36
N SER A 6 17.76 6.38 6.49
CA SER A 6 19.18 5.99 6.59
C SER A 6 19.50 5.00 7.71
N ASN A 7 18.73 5.02 8.80
CA ASN A 7 18.88 4.08 9.93
C ASN A 7 18.21 2.72 9.70
N GLY A 8 17.66 2.48 8.51
CA GLY A 8 17.00 1.23 8.22
C GLY A 8 15.58 1.15 8.81
N ALA A 9 14.90 2.26 9.08
CA ALA A 9 13.49 2.26 9.54
C ALA A 9 12.53 2.68 8.42
N ALA A 10 11.40 1.97 8.27
CA ALA A 10 10.40 2.27 7.26
C ALA A 10 9.76 3.64 7.52
N LEU A 11 9.63 4.46 6.48
CA LEU A 11 8.87 5.70 6.56
C LEU A 11 7.41 5.37 6.27
N THR A 12 6.48 5.82 7.13
CA THR A 12 5.06 5.49 7.02
C THR A 12 4.23 6.76 6.96
N GLN A 13 3.05 6.70 6.34
CA GLN A 13 2.15 7.85 6.31
C GLN A 13 1.65 8.29 7.69
N LYS A 14 1.71 7.42 8.70
CA LYS A 14 1.39 7.79 10.10
C LYS A 14 2.41 8.77 10.68
N THR A 15 3.68 8.62 10.29
CA THR A 15 4.78 9.43 10.80
C THR A 15 5.13 10.59 9.87
N GLU A 16 4.86 10.47 8.58
CA GLU A 16 5.09 11.51 7.57
C GLU A 16 3.90 11.58 6.61
N THR A 17 2.97 12.51 6.86
CA THR A 17 1.71 12.59 6.10
C THR A 17 1.92 13.04 4.66
N LYS A 18 2.99 13.79 4.34
CA LYS A 18 3.30 14.23 2.96
C LYS A 18 3.50 13.07 1.99
N LEU A 19 3.77 11.87 2.49
CA LEU A 19 3.79 10.65 1.69
C LEU A 19 2.47 10.37 0.95
N CYS A 20 1.33 10.94 1.37
CA CYS A 20 0.07 10.81 0.63
C CYS A 20 0.03 11.60 -0.68
N LEU A 21 0.97 12.53 -0.88
CA LEU A 21 1.08 13.36 -2.08
C LEU A 21 1.93 12.69 -3.16
N ILE A 22 2.68 11.64 -2.83
CA ILE A 22 3.41 10.84 -3.82
C ILE A 22 2.41 9.98 -4.58
N ARG A 23 2.31 10.18 -5.89
CA ARG A 23 1.40 9.44 -6.77
C ARG A 23 2.19 8.57 -7.75
N PRO A 24 2.13 7.23 -7.60
CA PRO A 24 2.73 6.31 -8.55
C PRO A 24 1.78 6.05 -9.73
N GLU A 25 2.34 6.03 -10.94
CA GLU A 25 1.70 5.55 -12.16
C GLU A 25 2.55 4.43 -12.77
N ILE A 26 1.95 3.28 -13.03
CA ILE A 26 2.64 2.10 -13.53
C ILE A 26 2.34 1.94 -15.01
N ASN A 27 3.39 1.91 -15.84
CA ASN A 27 3.34 1.56 -17.25
C ASN A 27 4.08 0.24 -17.46
N GLU A 28 3.31 -0.85 -17.56
CA GLU A 28 3.86 -2.19 -17.76
C GLU A 28 4.42 -2.40 -19.18
N ILE A 29 3.83 -1.74 -20.19
CA ILE A 29 4.23 -1.87 -21.60
C ILE A 29 5.65 -1.35 -21.78
N ASP A 30 5.95 -0.19 -21.21
CA ASP A 30 7.26 0.46 -21.27
C ASP A 30 8.15 0.10 -20.06
N ASN A 31 7.69 -0.80 -19.18
CA ASN A 31 8.41 -1.33 -18.03
C ASN A 31 8.90 -0.27 -17.01
N PHE A 32 8.10 0.77 -16.74
CA PHE A 32 8.45 1.77 -15.72
C PHE A 32 7.29 2.13 -14.79
N MET A 33 7.63 2.53 -13.57
CA MET A 33 6.77 3.28 -12.66
C MET A 33 7.24 4.73 -12.65
N GLU A 34 6.36 5.67 -12.90
CA GLU A 34 6.61 7.09 -12.69
C GLU A 34 6.02 7.50 -11.36
N ILE A 35 6.79 8.18 -10.52
CA ILE A 35 6.28 8.77 -9.28
C ILE A 35 6.30 10.29 -9.41
N SER A 36 5.20 10.91 -9.00
CA SER A 36 5.00 12.35 -9.04
C SER A 36 4.72 12.90 -7.63
N PHE A 37 4.99 14.19 -7.46
CA PHE A 37 4.69 14.95 -6.24
C PHE A 37 4.29 16.37 -6.67
N PRO A 38 3.31 17.01 -6.02
CA PRO A 38 2.85 18.34 -6.41
C PRO A 38 4.00 19.35 -6.52
N TYR A 39 4.03 20.12 -7.60
CA TYR A 39 5.03 21.16 -7.87
C TYR A 39 6.47 20.66 -8.05
N ALA A 40 6.68 19.34 -8.21
CA ALA A 40 7.97 18.75 -8.56
C ALA A 40 7.88 18.03 -9.91
N ASN A 41 9.02 17.92 -10.60
CA ASN A 41 9.12 17.07 -11.79
C ASN A 41 9.03 15.60 -11.37
N SER A 42 8.28 14.79 -12.12
CA SER A 42 8.18 13.36 -11.88
C SER A 42 9.52 12.65 -12.11
N ILE A 43 9.69 11.47 -11.51
CA ILE A 43 10.84 10.59 -11.74
C ILE A 43 10.39 9.17 -12.11
N ARG A 44 11.11 8.56 -13.05
CA ARG A 44 10.85 7.19 -13.52
C ARG A 44 11.76 6.17 -12.86
N ILE A 45 11.18 5.03 -12.54
CA ILE A 45 11.81 3.87 -11.90
C ILE A 45 11.52 2.66 -12.79
N GLN A 46 12.53 1.89 -13.17
CA GLN A 46 12.33 0.65 -13.92
C GLN A 46 11.59 -0.39 -13.06
N LEU A 47 10.57 -1.05 -13.61
CA LEU A 47 9.81 -2.08 -12.89
C LEU A 47 10.66 -3.33 -12.66
N LYS A 48 11.40 -3.73 -13.69
CA LYS A 48 12.40 -4.80 -13.66
C LYS A 48 13.78 -4.18 -13.69
N ILE A 49 14.54 -4.39 -12.64
CA ILE A 49 15.94 -4.01 -12.57
C ILE A 49 16.71 -5.31 -12.83
N ASP A 50 17.67 -5.31 -13.76
CA ASP A 50 18.57 -6.45 -13.93
C ASP A 50 19.33 -6.67 -12.62
N GLU A 51 18.97 -7.73 -11.92
CA GLU A 51 19.53 -8.06 -10.60
C GLU A 51 21.01 -8.48 -10.69
N GLU A 52 21.52 -8.77 -11.89
CA GLU A 52 22.93 -9.15 -12.11
C GLU A 52 23.89 -7.96 -12.04
N PHE A 53 23.46 -6.73 -12.38
CA PHE A 53 24.34 -5.55 -12.47
C PHE A 53 24.17 -4.53 -11.33
N ASN A 54 23.12 -4.63 -10.52
CA ASN A 54 22.83 -3.73 -9.40
C ASN A 54 22.40 -4.48 -8.13
N ARG A 55 23.13 -5.55 -7.76
CA ARG A 55 23.02 -6.20 -6.45
C ARG A 55 23.63 -5.30 -5.37
N SER A 56 22.92 -4.22 -5.05
CA SER A 56 23.15 -3.42 -3.86
C SER A 56 22.41 -4.07 -2.71
N SER A 57 23.14 -4.71 -1.80
CA SER A 57 22.54 -5.28 -0.58
C SER A 57 22.14 -4.15 0.38
N ALA A 58 20.85 -3.83 0.44
CA ALA A 58 20.31 -3.03 1.54
C ALA A 58 19.87 -3.98 2.67
N ILE A 59 20.56 -3.91 3.81
CA ILE A 59 20.16 -4.59 5.03
C ILE A 59 19.09 -3.72 5.71
N PHE A 60 17.94 -4.31 6.01
CA PHE A 60 16.91 -3.64 6.80
C PHE A 60 16.66 -4.33 8.14
N CYS A 61 16.76 -3.52 9.19
CA CYS A 61 16.43 -3.86 10.57
C CYS A 61 15.01 -3.38 10.89
N GLN A 62 14.06 -4.29 11.10
CA GLN A 62 12.77 -3.91 11.66
C GLN A 62 12.92 -3.42 13.10
N SER A 63 12.39 -2.24 13.40
CA SER A 63 12.28 -1.76 14.77
C SER A 63 11.25 -2.57 15.58
N LYS A 64 11.73 -3.20 16.65
CA LYS A 64 11.13 -3.46 17.97
C LYS A 64 9.76 -4.12 18.18
N VAL A 65 8.86 -4.35 17.23
CA VAL A 65 7.52 -4.92 17.59
C VAL A 65 6.98 -6.05 16.70
N CYS A 66 7.46 -6.25 15.48
CA CYS A 66 7.35 -7.53 14.74
C CYS A 66 8.71 -7.77 14.07
N GLY A 67 9.11 -9.02 13.85
CA GLY A 67 10.49 -9.43 13.54
C GLY A 67 10.71 -9.91 12.11
N ASP A 68 9.95 -9.42 11.14
CA ASP A 68 10.00 -9.85 9.75
C ASP A 68 11.07 -9.08 8.96
N ARG A 69 12.21 -9.72 8.70
CA ARG A 69 13.23 -9.16 7.81
C ARG A 69 12.73 -9.19 6.37
N ILE A 70 12.87 -8.07 5.66
CA ILE A 70 12.47 -7.91 4.26
C ILE A 70 13.72 -7.51 3.49
N GLU A 71 14.02 -8.23 2.42
CA GLU A 71 15.13 -7.89 1.52
C GLU A 71 14.60 -7.17 0.28
N GLY A 72 15.32 -6.15 -0.16
CA GLY A 72 14.88 -5.31 -1.26
C GLY A 72 16.02 -4.68 -2.04
N VAL A 73 15.74 -4.36 -3.30
CA VAL A 73 16.65 -3.75 -4.26
C VAL A 73 16.50 -2.23 -4.18
N ASP A 74 17.62 -1.53 -3.96
CA ASP A 74 17.65 -0.06 -3.96
C ASP A 74 17.36 0.49 -5.36
N CYS A 75 16.47 1.47 -5.48
CA CYS A 75 16.07 2.06 -6.76
C CYS A 75 17.04 3.14 -7.28
N GLY A 76 18.18 3.33 -6.61
CA GLY A 76 19.28 4.19 -7.04
C GLY A 76 19.24 5.61 -6.46
N ASP A 77 20.40 6.27 -6.54
CA ASP A 77 20.63 7.59 -5.92
C ASP A 77 19.70 8.68 -6.47
N LYS A 78 19.37 8.66 -7.77
CA LYS A 78 18.46 9.65 -8.36
C LYS A 78 17.07 9.63 -7.70
N VAL A 79 16.58 8.44 -7.35
CA VAL A 79 15.28 8.27 -6.69
C VAL A 79 15.38 8.65 -5.21
N ALA A 80 16.51 8.33 -4.57
CA ALA A 80 16.82 8.72 -3.21
C ALA A 80 16.84 10.25 -3.03
N ASP A 81 17.54 10.95 -3.93
CA ASP A 81 17.64 12.41 -3.95
C ASP A 81 16.27 13.03 -4.19
N TRP A 82 15.53 12.55 -5.20
CA TRP A 82 14.18 13.02 -5.49
C TRP A 82 13.24 12.89 -4.28
N LEU A 83 13.25 11.74 -3.60
CA LEU A 83 12.45 11.53 -2.39
C LEU A 83 12.87 12.46 -1.25
N SER A 84 14.17 12.65 -1.09
CA SER A 84 14.72 13.50 -0.04
C SER A 84 14.33 14.96 -0.25
N ASP A 85 14.33 15.42 -1.50
CA ASP A 85 13.94 16.77 -1.89
C ASP A 85 12.44 17.02 -1.66
N VAL A 86 11.57 16.20 -2.25
CA VAL A 86 10.10 16.43 -2.20
C VAL A 86 9.53 16.27 -0.79
N LEU A 87 10.14 15.41 0.03
CA LEU A 87 9.73 15.23 1.43
C LEU A 87 10.51 16.11 2.40
N CYS A 88 11.58 16.78 1.94
CA CYS A 88 12.51 17.56 2.76
C CYS A 88 13.08 16.75 3.94
N ILE A 89 13.48 15.50 3.67
CA ILE A 89 14.06 14.57 4.65
C ILE A 89 15.29 13.93 4.03
N ASN A 90 16.46 14.13 4.62
CA ASN A 90 17.70 13.59 4.08
C ASN A 90 17.84 12.08 4.29
N GLY A 91 18.51 11.42 3.34
CA GLY A 91 18.93 10.03 3.47
C GLY A 91 17.78 9.03 3.30
N LEU A 92 16.76 9.40 2.53
CA LEU A 92 15.70 8.48 2.15
C LEU A 92 16.14 7.56 1.02
N ARG A 93 15.67 6.32 1.02
CA ARG A 93 15.84 5.35 -0.06
C ARG A 93 14.50 4.74 -0.45
N LEU A 94 14.35 4.38 -1.72
CA LEU A 94 13.24 3.56 -2.19
C LEU A 94 13.73 2.13 -2.43
N LEU A 95 13.10 1.17 -1.76
CA LEU A 95 13.40 -0.24 -1.92
C LEU A 95 12.27 -0.93 -2.69
N ARG A 96 12.62 -1.67 -3.76
CA ARG A 96 11.74 -2.64 -4.43
C ARG A 96 11.88 -3.98 -3.70
N GLN A 97 10.79 -4.68 -3.44
CA GLN A 97 10.91 -6.05 -2.93
C GLN A 97 11.56 -6.92 -4.02
N SER A 98 12.51 -7.78 -3.66
CA SER A 98 13.11 -8.72 -4.63
C SER A 98 12.06 -9.72 -5.11
N ASP A 99 12.13 -10.12 -6.37
CA ASP A 99 11.26 -11.15 -6.94
C ASP A 99 11.58 -12.54 -6.33
N GLU A 100 12.77 -12.70 -5.73
CA GLU A 100 13.22 -13.90 -4.99
C GLU A 100 12.74 -13.91 -3.52
N ASP A 101 12.22 -12.80 -2.97
CA ASP A 101 11.78 -12.69 -1.58
C ASP A 101 10.39 -13.33 -1.37
N GLN A 102 10.38 -14.62 -1.06
CA GLN A 102 9.19 -15.37 -0.68
C GLN A 102 8.88 -15.21 0.81
N ARG A 103 8.47 -14.01 1.25
CA ARG A 103 8.05 -13.82 2.65
C ARG A 103 6.93 -14.78 3.04
N LEU A 104 7.23 -15.71 3.94
CA LEU A 104 6.30 -16.72 4.42
C LEU A 104 5.62 -16.23 5.70
N ILE A 105 4.33 -15.91 5.65
CA ILE A 105 3.57 -15.76 6.90
C ILE A 105 3.26 -17.16 7.44
N LYS A 106 3.99 -17.60 8.46
CA LYS A 106 3.59 -18.75 9.27
C LYS A 106 2.49 -18.31 10.23
N LYS A 107 1.23 -18.63 9.95
CA LYS A 107 0.18 -18.59 10.98
C LYS A 107 0.46 -19.73 11.98
N SER A 108 0.90 -19.37 13.18
CA SER A 108 1.02 -20.30 14.30
C SER A 108 -0.36 -20.56 14.91
N SER A 109 -1.17 -21.44 14.30
CA SER A 109 -2.33 -22.13 14.92
C SER A 109 -3.25 -22.78 13.87
N ASP A 110 -2.74 -23.71 13.06
CA ASP A 110 -3.51 -24.87 12.58
C ASP A 110 -2.66 -25.75 11.64
N ASN A 111 -2.82 -27.07 11.75
CA ASN A 111 -2.05 -28.12 11.05
C ASN A 111 -2.25 -28.17 9.52
N ASN A 112 -2.75 -27.10 8.90
CA ASN A 112 -2.96 -26.99 7.46
C ASN A 112 -2.44 -25.64 6.96
N SER A 113 -1.13 -25.41 7.18
CA SER A 113 -0.45 -24.16 6.86
C SER A 113 -0.44 -23.91 5.34
N ILE A 114 -1.40 -23.11 4.86
CA ILE A 114 -1.30 -22.51 3.55
C ILE A 114 -0.17 -21.48 3.62
N VAL A 115 0.94 -21.82 2.99
CA VAL A 115 2.04 -20.91 2.73
C VAL A 115 1.54 -19.89 1.71
N GLN A 116 1.26 -18.67 2.14
CA GLN A 116 0.95 -17.58 1.22
C GLN A 116 2.01 -16.50 1.35
N SER A 117 2.68 -16.22 0.23
CA SER A 117 3.58 -15.08 0.13
C SER A 117 2.74 -13.80 0.17
N ILE A 118 2.90 -13.03 1.24
CA ILE A 118 2.38 -11.66 1.27
C ILE A 118 3.58 -10.75 1.00
N ALA A 119 3.40 -9.81 0.09
CA ALA A 119 4.39 -8.79 -0.22
C ALA A 119 4.54 -7.82 0.98
N LEU A 120 4.77 -6.53 0.72
CA LEU A 120 4.84 -5.50 1.76
C LEU A 120 3.48 -5.17 2.43
N SER A 121 2.45 -6.00 2.23
CA SER A 121 1.11 -5.79 2.77
C SER A 121 1.01 -6.25 4.22
N ASN A 122 0.18 -5.56 5.03
CA ASN A 122 0.12 -5.78 6.48
C ASN A 122 -0.53 -7.10 6.91
N GLN A 123 -1.64 -7.51 6.28
CA GLN A 123 -2.43 -8.68 6.72
C GLN A 123 -3.03 -9.49 5.57
N ALA A 124 -3.43 -8.83 4.49
CA ALA A 124 -4.01 -9.45 3.30
C ALA A 124 -3.48 -8.76 2.04
N GLN A 125 -3.55 -9.47 0.91
CA GLN A 125 -3.11 -8.97 -0.40
C GLN A 125 -4.08 -7.93 -0.98
N PHE A 126 -5.39 -8.12 -0.76
CA PHE A 126 -6.44 -7.24 -1.24
C PHE A 126 -7.35 -6.80 -0.10
N LEU A 127 -7.79 -5.55 -0.16
CA LEU A 127 -8.87 -5.01 0.64
C LEU A 127 -10.09 -4.77 -0.25
N LEU A 128 -11.21 -5.41 0.07
CA LEU A 128 -12.50 -5.14 -0.54
C LEU A 128 -13.29 -4.17 0.34
N ILE A 129 -13.91 -3.17 -0.27
CA ILE A 129 -14.81 -2.23 0.39
C ILE A 129 -16.13 -2.14 -0.38
N ASN A 130 -17.22 -2.07 0.37
CA ASN A 130 -18.55 -1.83 -0.16
C ASN A 130 -18.86 -0.33 -0.06
N GLU A 131 -19.18 0.28 -1.20
CA GLU A 131 -19.53 1.70 -1.29
C GLU A 131 -20.72 2.05 -0.39
N ARG A 132 -21.73 1.17 -0.29
CA ARG A 132 -22.88 1.34 0.62
C ARG A 132 -22.45 1.49 2.06
N SER A 133 -21.51 0.66 2.51
CA SER A 133 -20.95 0.72 3.86
C SER A 133 -20.23 2.03 4.14
N VAL A 134 -19.53 2.56 3.13
CA VAL A 134 -18.84 3.86 3.26
C VAL A 134 -19.86 5.01 3.30
N SER A 135 -20.88 4.98 2.44
CA SER A 135 -21.98 5.96 2.50
C SER A 135 -22.70 5.92 3.85
N TRP A 136 -23.02 4.72 4.36
CA TRP A 136 -23.60 4.54 5.69
C TRP A 136 -22.72 5.14 6.78
N LEU A 137 -21.41 4.92 6.72
CA LEU A 137 -20.47 5.50 7.68
C LEU A 137 -20.46 7.02 7.61
N ILE A 138 -20.54 7.61 6.40
CA ILE A 138 -20.58 9.06 6.23
C ILE A 138 -21.76 9.68 6.98
N ASP A 139 -22.93 9.05 6.90
CA ASP A 139 -24.14 9.51 7.59
C ASP A 139 -24.04 9.37 9.12
N ARG A 140 -23.14 8.53 9.64
CA ARG A 140 -22.88 8.35 11.08
C ARG A 140 -21.87 9.33 11.66
N VAL A 141 -21.02 9.94 10.83
CA VAL A 141 -20.03 10.91 11.29
C VAL A 141 -20.67 12.29 11.34
N THR A 142 -20.83 12.84 12.54
CA THR A 142 -21.50 14.12 12.76
C THR A 142 -20.58 15.34 12.67
N ASP A 143 -19.26 15.14 12.75
CA ASP A 143 -18.26 16.21 12.86
C ASP A 143 -17.25 16.13 11.71
N TRP A 144 -17.66 16.60 10.53
CA TRP A 144 -16.79 16.69 9.35
C TRP A 144 -16.09 18.05 9.33
N HIS A 145 -14.84 18.10 9.81
CA HIS A 145 -14.09 19.35 9.99
C HIS A 145 -13.68 20.04 8.66
N ASP A 146 -13.59 19.32 7.53
CA ASP A 146 -12.90 19.82 6.33
C ASP A 146 -13.72 19.75 5.02
N LEU A 147 -15.02 19.41 5.06
CA LEU A 147 -15.77 19.03 3.84
C LEU A 147 -17.15 19.70 3.71
N ALA A 148 -17.42 20.78 4.45
CA ALA A 148 -18.77 21.38 4.52
C ALA A 148 -19.29 21.93 3.17
N GLU A 149 -18.41 22.22 2.21
CA GLU A 149 -18.78 22.81 0.91
C GLU A 149 -18.61 21.86 -0.29
N ILE A 150 -18.47 20.56 -0.05
CA ILE A 150 -18.31 19.56 -1.11
C ILE A 150 -19.59 18.74 -1.24
N ASP A 151 -20.02 18.44 -2.47
CA ASP A 151 -21.17 17.59 -2.73
C ASP A 151 -20.97 16.16 -2.20
N ARG A 152 -22.07 15.42 -2.07
CA ARG A 152 -22.07 14.11 -1.42
C ARG A 152 -21.27 13.05 -2.19
N GLU A 153 -21.25 13.14 -3.52
CA GLU A 153 -20.56 12.16 -4.38
C GLU A 153 -19.05 12.34 -4.27
N THR A 154 -18.55 13.58 -4.43
CA THR A 154 -17.14 13.89 -4.22
C THR A 154 -16.69 13.58 -2.78
N ARG A 155 -17.56 13.78 -1.78
CA ARG A 155 -17.29 13.36 -0.40
C ARG A 155 -17.16 11.84 -0.29
N LEU A 156 -18.05 11.08 -0.93
CA LEU A 156 -18.04 9.63 -0.91
C LEU A 156 -16.75 9.09 -1.52
N GLU A 157 -16.38 9.53 -2.72
CA GLU A 157 -15.12 9.17 -3.38
C GLU A 157 -13.90 9.47 -2.48
N GLY A 158 -13.84 10.69 -1.93
CA GLY A 158 -12.75 11.10 -1.06
C GLY A 158 -12.65 10.29 0.24
N VAL A 159 -13.77 9.75 0.74
CA VAL A 159 -13.77 8.87 1.92
C VAL A 159 -13.43 7.43 1.53
N ILE A 160 -13.92 6.92 0.40
CA ILE A 160 -13.55 5.62 -0.18
C ILE A 160 -12.03 5.51 -0.33
N ASP A 161 -11.38 6.55 -0.86
CA ASP A 161 -9.92 6.58 -1.03
C ASP A 161 -9.14 6.48 0.29
N ARG A 162 -9.70 7.02 1.39
CA ARG A 162 -9.10 6.89 2.73
C ARG A 162 -9.12 5.45 3.24
N PHE A 163 -10.02 4.62 2.73
CA PHE A 163 -10.02 3.19 3.05
C PHE A 163 -8.87 2.43 2.38
N ARG A 164 -8.34 2.94 1.26
CA ARG A 164 -7.29 2.30 0.45
C ARG A 164 -7.70 0.89 -0.01
N GLY A 165 -8.98 0.75 -0.38
CA GLY A 165 -9.50 -0.48 -0.96
C GLY A 165 -8.87 -0.76 -2.31
N ASN A 166 -8.64 -2.04 -2.62
CA ASN A 166 -8.24 -2.48 -3.95
C ASN A 166 -9.46 -2.80 -4.82
N LEU A 167 -10.52 -3.31 -4.18
CA LEU A 167 -11.77 -3.69 -4.82
C LEU A 167 -12.90 -2.88 -4.21
N ILE A 168 -13.55 -2.05 -5.00
CA ILE A 168 -14.69 -1.24 -4.60
C ILE A 168 -15.92 -1.83 -5.27
N VAL A 169 -16.93 -2.19 -4.48
CA VAL A 169 -18.17 -2.81 -4.96
C VAL A 169 -19.38 -2.03 -4.46
N ASP A 170 -20.47 -2.03 -5.23
CA ASP A 170 -21.79 -1.59 -4.76
C ASP A 170 -22.65 -2.83 -4.48
N ALA A 171 -22.88 -3.13 -3.21
CA ALA A 171 -23.72 -4.24 -2.79
C ALA A 171 -25.18 -3.77 -2.54
N ALA A 172 -26.07 -4.72 -2.22
CA ALA A 172 -27.47 -4.38 -1.95
C ALA A 172 -27.64 -3.56 -0.66
N ASP A 173 -26.96 -3.96 0.42
CA ASP A 173 -27.07 -3.34 1.75
C ASP A 173 -25.69 -2.97 2.31
N GLU A 174 -25.66 -2.12 3.35
CA GLU A 174 -24.44 -1.80 4.08
C GLU A 174 -23.91 -3.01 4.89
N LEU A 175 -22.60 -3.08 5.05
CA LEU A 175 -21.85 -4.02 5.89
C LEU A 175 -22.00 -5.50 5.52
N VAL A 176 -22.73 -5.84 4.45
CA VAL A 176 -22.93 -7.23 3.99
C VAL A 176 -21.62 -7.94 3.65
N GLU A 177 -20.62 -7.19 3.20
CA GLU A 177 -19.28 -7.69 2.87
C GLU A 177 -18.57 -8.32 4.06
N GLN A 178 -18.97 -8.00 5.29
CA GLN A 178 -18.42 -8.62 6.50
C GLN A 178 -18.76 -10.10 6.63
N TYR A 179 -19.84 -10.54 5.98
CA TYR A 179 -20.32 -11.92 6.04
C TYR A 179 -19.89 -12.76 4.84
N TRP A 180 -19.20 -12.16 3.86
CA TRP A 180 -18.74 -12.87 2.68
C TRP A 180 -17.49 -13.69 3.01
N ASN A 181 -17.61 -15.00 2.85
CA ASN A 181 -16.48 -15.92 2.98
C ASN A 181 -15.69 -16.06 1.67
N ARG A 182 -16.35 -15.81 0.53
CA ARG A 182 -15.81 -15.92 -0.82
C ARG A 182 -16.46 -14.85 -1.71
N ALA A 183 -15.73 -14.38 -2.70
CA ALA A 183 -16.22 -13.51 -3.76
C ALA A 183 -15.68 -14.01 -5.11
N THR A 184 -16.51 -13.98 -6.15
CA THR A 184 -16.10 -14.37 -7.50
C THR A 184 -16.23 -13.16 -8.42
N ILE A 185 -15.13 -12.78 -9.07
CA ILE A 185 -15.07 -11.66 -10.00
C ILE A 185 -14.57 -12.23 -11.33
N GLY A 186 -15.47 -12.36 -12.31
CA GLY A 186 -15.18 -13.07 -13.56
C GLY A 186 -14.80 -14.52 -13.30
N ASN A 187 -13.58 -14.91 -13.64
CA ASN A 187 -13.02 -16.25 -13.43
C ASN A 187 -12.11 -16.34 -12.19
N VAL A 188 -11.99 -15.27 -11.41
CA VAL A 188 -11.15 -15.24 -10.21
C VAL A 188 -12.01 -15.46 -8.97
N GLU A 189 -11.63 -16.44 -8.14
CA GLU A 189 -12.22 -16.65 -6.83
C GLU A 189 -11.31 -16.08 -5.74
N LEU A 190 -11.86 -15.22 -4.90
CA LEU A 190 -11.20 -14.61 -3.75
C LEU A 190 -11.79 -15.20 -2.47
N LYS A 191 -10.93 -15.62 -1.54
CA LYS A 191 -11.35 -16.09 -0.22
C LYS A 191 -11.15 -14.97 0.80
N SER A 192 -12.18 -14.69 1.61
CA SER A 192 -12.07 -13.72 2.69
C SER A 192 -11.16 -14.25 3.80
N MET A 193 -10.24 -13.39 4.25
CA MET A 193 -9.29 -13.69 5.33
C MET A 193 -9.74 -13.11 6.69
N GLY A 194 -10.91 -12.46 6.72
CA GLY A 194 -11.47 -11.79 7.89
C GLY A 194 -11.58 -10.26 7.73
N PRO A 195 -12.13 -9.57 8.75
CA PRO A 195 -12.32 -8.13 8.71
C PRO A 195 -10.99 -7.36 8.79
N CYS A 196 -10.96 -6.17 8.18
CA CYS A 196 -9.81 -5.26 8.23
C CYS A 196 -9.95 -4.31 9.42
N ASN A 197 -9.00 -4.38 10.37
CA ASN A 197 -8.92 -3.41 11.46
C ASN A 197 -8.34 -2.09 10.95
N ARG A 198 -9.03 -0.97 11.23
CA ARG A 198 -8.61 0.37 10.84
C ARG A 198 -7.58 0.93 11.84
N CYS A 199 -6.65 1.73 11.35
CA CYS A 199 -5.48 2.17 12.12
C CYS A 199 -5.00 3.57 11.74
#